data_AF-A0A8S9VZT7-F1
#
_entry.id   AF-A0A8S9VZT7-F1
#
_cell.length_a   1.000
_cell.length_b   1.000
_cell.length_c   1.000
_cell.angle_alpha   90.00
_cell.angle_beta   90.00
_cell.angle_gamma   90.00
#
_symmetry.space_group_name_H-M   'P 1'
#
loop_
_entity.id
_entity.type
_entity.pdbx_description
1 polymer ?
#
loop_
_entity_poly.entity_id
_entity_poly.type
_entity_poly.pdbx_seq_one_letter_code
_entity_poly.pdbx_strand_id
1 'polypeptide(L)'
;MITIAIGGKIKGMIAISDQLKETIRDAIKELQRMGFNVVMITGDNSRTVNRIAEQIGIKDVLHDFRINQIFHHPECRNLYIE
;
A
#
# COMPACT_ATOMS: atom_id res chain seq x y z
N MET A 1 4.17 4.87 -2.58
CA MET A 1 3.54 5.50 -1.38
C MET A 1 2.97 4.37 -0.53
N ILE A 2 3.19 4.38 0.78
CA ILE A 2 2.67 3.40 1.74
C ILE A 2 1.85 4.18 2.78
N THR A 3 0.65 3.73 3.09
CA THR A 3 -0.24 4.39 4.04
C THR A 3 -0.31 3.55 5.32
N ILE A 4 -0.16 4.20 6.48
CA ILE A 4 -0.19 3.54 7.79
C ILE A 4 -1.51 3.90 8.47
N ALA A 5 -2.27 2.90 8.92
CA ALA A 5 -3.49 3.07 9.69
C ALA A 5 -3.40 2.35 11.05
N ILE A 6 -3.95 2.99 12.08
CA ILE A 6 -4.04 2.44 13.45
C ILE A 6 -5.47 2.69 13.95
N GLY A 7 -6.18 1.62 14.30
CA GLY A 7 -7.58 1.66 14.74
C GLY A 7 -8.50 2.26 13.68
N GLY A 8 -8.50 1.69 12.47
CA GLY A 8 -9.34 2.13 11.35
C GLY A 8 -9.02 3.53 10.78
N LYS A 9 -8.04 4.25 11.32
CA LYS A 9 -7.71 5.63 10.93
C LYS A 9 -6.30 5.72 10.37
N ILE A 10 -6.14 6.34 9.21
CA ILE A 10 -4.82 6.67 8.66
C ILE A 10 -4.09 7.60 9.65
N LYS A 11 -2.91 7.17 10.07
CA LYS A 11 -2.03 7.91 11.00
C LYS A 11 -0.80 8.48 10.31
N GLY A 12 -0.47 8.01 9.12
CA GLY A 12 0.69 8.50 8.40
C GLY A 12 0.78 7.94 6.98
N MET A 13 1.71 8.51 6.24
CA MET A 13 1.99 8.14 4.85
C MET A 13 3.49 8.22 4.64
N ILE A 14 4.07 7.15 4.11
CA ILE A 14 5.45 7.08 3.68
C ILE A 14 5.47 7.21 2.15
N ALA A 15 5.94 8.34 1.65
CA ALA A 15 6.26 8.50 0.23
C ALA A 15 7.67 7.95 -0.02
N ILE A 16 7.81 7.04 -0.98
CA ILE A 16 9.08 6.43 -1.37
C ILE A 16 9.33 6.86 -2.81
N SER A 17 10.45 7.52 -3.07
CA SER A 17 10.85 7.93 -4.42
C SER A 17 11.43 6.76 -5.22
N ASP A 18 11.64 6.98 -6.52
CA ASP A 18 11.80 6.04 -7.66
C ASP A 18 12.78 4.85 -7.53
N GLN A 19 13.44 4.63 -6.40
CA GLN A 19 14.18 3.40 -6.16
C GLN A 19 13.59 2.66 -4.97
N LEU A 20 13.14 1.42 -5.24
CA LEU A 20 12.86 0.46 -4.18
C LEU A 20 14.15 0.25 -3.39
N LYS A 21 14.17 0.76 -2.16
CA LYS A 21 15.26 0.47 -1.23
C LYS A 21 15.24 -1.03 -0.95
N GLU A 22 16.41 -1.66 -0.89
CA GLU A 22 16.54 -3.09 -0.57
C GLU A 22 15.82 -3.46 0.74
N THR A 23 15.74 -2.51 1.68
CA THR A 23 15.08 -2.65 2.98
C THR A 23 13.55 -2.69 2.94
N ILE A 24 12.92 -2.40 1.79
CA ILE A 24 11.46 -2.28 1.70
C ILE A 24 10.76 -3.60 2.00
N ARG A 25 11.34 -4.71 1.54
CA ARG A 25 10.80 -6.06 1.73
C ARG A 25 10.78 -6.41 3.21
N ASP A 26 11.83 -6.05 3.94
CA ASP A 26 11.94 -6.35 5.37
C ASP A 26 10.96 -5.50 6.19
N ALA A 27 10.79 -4.22 5.81
CA ALA A 27 9.79 -3.37 6.43
C ALA A 27 8.36 -3.90 6.23
N ILE A 28 8.02 -4.37 5.02
CA ILE A 28 6.71 -4.97 4.72
C ILE A 28 6.50 -6.25 5.54
N LYS A 29 7.51 -7.13 5.59
CA LYS A 29 7.45 -8.35 6.39
C LYS A 29 7.25 -8.06 7.88
N GLU A 30 7.93 -7.05 8.42
CA GLU A 30 7.78 -6.68 9.82
C GLU A 30 6.38 -6.15 10.12
N LEU A 31 5.83 -5.30 9.25
CA LEU A 31 4.44 -4.84 9.37
C LEU A 31 3.44 -6.00 9.33
N GLN A 32 3.62 -6.93 8.39
CA GLN A 32 2.81 -8.14 8.30
C GLN A 32 2.94 -9.02 9.57
N ARG A 33 4.16 -9.16 10.11
CA ARG A 33 4.43 -9.89 11.36
C ARG A 33 3.77 -9.25 12.57
N MET A 34 3.66 -7.92 12.58
CA MET A 34 2.93 -7.16 13.60
C MET A 34 1.40 -7.26 13.44
N GLY A 35 0.90 -7.94 12.41
CA GLY A 35 -0.53 -8.14 12.16
C GLY A 35 -1.18 -7.05 11.30
N PHE A 36 -0.40 -6.17 10.66
CA PHE A 36 -0.95 -5.17 9.76
C PHE A 36 -1.23 -5.75 8.37
N ASN A 37 -2.39 -5.40 7.83
CA ASN A 37 -2.70 -5.60 6.42
C ASN A 37 -1.99 -4.51 5.60
N VAL A 38 -1.13 -4.94 4.67
CA VAL A 38 -0.34 -4.04 3.82
C VAL A 38 -0.89 -4.08 2.40
N VAL A 39 -1.33 -2.93 1.90
CA VAL A 39 -1.91 -2.77 0.56
C VAL A 39 -1.11 -1.73 -0.23
N MET A 40 -0.80 -2.04 -1.49
CA MET A 40 -0.16 -1.10 -2.41
C MET A 40 -1.22 -0.34 -3.18
N ILE A 41 -1.20 0.99 -3.13
CA ILE A 41 -2.07 1.85 -3.94
C ILE A 41 -1.19 2.68 -4.87
N THR A 42 -1.54 2.70 -6.15
CA THR A 42 -0.80 3.46 -7.17
C THR A 42 -1.71 3.95 -8.30
N GLY A 43 -1.27 5.01 -8.97
CA GLY A 43 -1.86 5.49 -10.22
C GLY A 43 -1.21 4.92 -11.47
N ASP A 44 -0.19 4.06 -11.31
CA ASP A 44 0.48 3.38 -12.41
C ASP A 44 -0.36 2.20 -12.93
N ASN A 45 -0.01 1.74 -14.13
CA ASN A 45 -0.66 0.58 -14.75
C ASN A 45 -0.41 -0.72 -13.97
N SER A 46 -1.37 -1.65 -14.05
CA SER A 46 -1.34 -2.94 -13.36
C SER A 46 -0.11 -3.80 -13.65
N ARG A 47 0.39 -3.79 -14.89
CA ARG A 47 1.49 -4.68 -15.33
C ARG A 47 2.82 -4.36 -14.62
N THR A 48 3.14 -3.08 -14.48
CA THR A 48 4.36 -2.64 -13.79
C THR A 48 4.25 -2.90 -12.29
N VAL A 49 3.08 -2.62 -11.74
CA VAL A 49 2.86 -2.62 -10.30
C VAL A 49 2.82 -4.03 -9.74
N ASN A 50 2.18 -4.98 -10.42
CA ASN A 50 2.12 -6.36 -9.97
C ASN A 50 3.51 -6.99 -9.84
N ARG A 51 4.42 -6.68 -10.78
CA ARG A 51 5.83 -7.12 -10.69
C ARG A 51 6.52 -6.56 -9.45
N ILE A 52 6.30 -5.28 -9.16
CA ILE A 52 6.89 -4.63 -7.98
C ILE A 52 6.30 -5.23 -6.70
N ALA A 53 4.98 -5.41 -6.65
CA ALA A 53 4.27 -5.97 -5.49
C ALA A 53 4.76 -7.39 -5.17
N GLU A 54 4.94 -8.24 -6.18
CA GLU A 54 5.55 -9.57 -6.04
C GLU A 54 6.99 -9.48 -5.49
N GLN A 55 7.79 -8.54 -6.00
CA GLN A 55 9.16 -8.32 -5.54
C GLN A 55 9.25 -7.88 -4.07
N ILE A 56 8.22 -7.25 -3.53
CA ILE A 56 8.26 -6.72 -2.16
C ILE A 56 7.33 -7.47 -1.19
N GLY A 57 6.55 -8.44 -1.69
CA GLY A 57 5.70 -9.32 -0.89
C GLY A 57 4.35 -8.73 -0.52
N ILE A 58 3.81 -7.82 -1.33
CA ILE A 58 2.45 -7.27 -1.17
C ILE A 58 1.50 -8.06 -2.07
N LYS A 59 0.41 -8.58 -1.48
CA LYS A 59 -0.62 -9.35 -2.19
C LYS A 59 -1.74 -8.47 -2.73
N ASP A 60 -2.15 -7.48 -1.94
CA ASP A 60 -3.27 -6.61 -2.27
C ASP A 60 -2.76 -5.33 -2.96
N VAL A 61 -3.18 -5.15 -4.21
CA VAL A 61 -2.74 -4.06 -5.08
C VAL A 61 -3.95 -3.37 -5.69
N LEU A 62 -3.98 -2.05 -5.54
CA LEU A 62 -4.93 -1.15 -6.15
C LEU A 62 -4.19 -0.25 -7.15
N HIS A 63 -4.59 -0.28 -8.42
CA HIS A 63 -3.94 0.46 -9.52
C HIS A 63 -4.92 1.43 -10.21
N ASP A 64 -4.40 2.35 -11.03
CA ASP A 64 -5.17 3.40 -11.70
C ASP A 64 -5.90 4.40 -10.76
N PHE A 65 -5.42 4.52 -9.52
CA PHE A 65 -5.99 5.47 -8.54
C PHE A 65 -5.32 6.84 -8.59
N ARG A 66 -6.13 7.90 -8.60
CA ARG A 66 -5.68 9.25 -8.23
C ARG A 66 -5.74 9.43 -6.72
N ILE A 67 -4.83 10.23 -6.16
CA ILE A 67 -4.75 10.49 -4.71
C ILE A 67 -6.09 10.96 -4.13
N ASN A 68 -6.84 11.82 -4.84
CA ASN A 68 -8.14 12.33 -4.40
C ASN A 68 -9.26 11.26 -4.40
N GLN A 69 -9.07 10.15 -5.13
CA GLN A 69 -10.03 9.05 -5.20
C GLN A 69 -9.85 8.05 -4.06
N ILE A 70 -8.67 7.97 -3.44
CA ILE A 70 -8.36 6.97 -2.40
C ILE A 70 -9.38 7.03 -1.25
N PHE A 71 -9.73 8.23 -0.79
CA PHE A 71 -10.69 8.42 0.32
C PHE A 71 -12.16 8.24 -0.08
N HIS A 72 -12.46 8.19 -1.38
CA HIS A 72 -13.82 8.18 -1.91
C HIS A 72 -14.17 6.89 -2.65
N HIS A 73 -13.20 5.98 -2.85
CA HIS A 73 -13.42 4.77 -3.63
C HIS A 73 -13.99 3.63 -2.76
N PRO A 74 -15.03 2.90 -3.24
CA PRO A 74 -15.66 1.82 -2.47
C PRO A 74 -14.68 0.71 -2.06
N GLU A 75 -13.75 0.35 -2.94
CA GLU A 75 -12.74 -0.68 -2.65
C GLU A 75 -11.74 -0.22 -1.58
N CYS A 76 -11.44 1.08 -1.56
CA CYS A 76 -10.61 1.66 -0.52
C CYS A 76 -11.38 1.76 0.80
N ARG A 77 -12.72 1.85 0.80
CA ARG A 77 -13.55 1.92 2.01
C ARG A 77 -13.29 0.73 2.94
N ASN A 78 -12.97 -0.43 2.39
CA ASN A 78 -12.64 -1.62 3.16
C ASN A 78 -11.18 -1.67 3.69
N LEU A 79 -10.35 -0.70 3.32
CA LEU A 79 -9.08 -0.39 3.99
C LEU A 79 -9.31 0.48 5.24
N TYR A 80 -10.51 1.04 5.38
CA TYR A 80 -11.00 1.82 6.52
C TYR A 80 -12.10 1.03 7.24
N ILE A 81 -11.83 -0.10 7.90
CA ILE A 81 -12.90 -0.80 8.66
C ILE A 81 -12.53 -0.95 10.13
N GLU A 82 -13.49 -0.51 10.95
CA GLU A 82 -13.75 -0.58 12.40
C GLU A 82 -12.60 -0.30 13.40
#